data_AF-A0A392T1X4-F1
#
_entry.id   AF-A0A392T1X4-F1
#
_cell.length_a   1.000
_cell.length_b   1.000
_cell.length_c   1.000
_cell.angle_alpha   90.00
_cell.angle_beta   90.00
_cell.angle_gamma   90.00
#
_symmetry.space_group_name_H-M   'P 1'
#
loop_
_entity.id
_entity.type
_entity.pdbx_description
1 polymer ?
#
loop_
_entity_poly.entity_id
_entity_poly.type
_entity_poly.pdbx_seq_one_letter_code
_entity_poly.pdbx_strand_id
1 'polypeptide(L)'
;MERTKDKGDASNMSRFQEAQQQHAKVLIQEEAFWRQRAKMHWLKDGDLNTKFFHMSATARAKVKKIEKLMNDENEIVTEQQNLEE
;
A
#
# COMPACT_ATOMS: atom_id res chain seq x y z
N MET A 1 -56.09 11.46 -19.34
CA MET A 1 -55.83 10.30 -18.46
C MET A 1 -54.37 9.94 -18.64
N GLU A 2 -53.51 10.51 -17.81
CA GLU A 2 -52.05 10.40 -17.92
C GLU A 2 -51.58 9.17 -17.14
N ARG A 3 -51.12 8.14 -17.84
CA ARG A 3 -50.66 6.88 -17.24
C ARG A 3 -49.51 6.37 -18.09
N THR A 4 -48.27 6.75 -17.73
CA THR A 4 -47.01 6.00 -17.89
C THR A 4 -45.79 6.94 -17.80
N LYS A 5 -45.30 7.23 -16.59
CA LYS A 5 -43.93 7.74 -16.39
C LYS A 5 -43.17 7.14 -15.20
N ASP A 6 -43.80 6.31 -14.38
CA ASP A 6 -43.27 6.01 -13.03
C ASP A 6 -42.27 4.82 -12.97
N LYS A 7 -42.35 3.85 -13.89
CA LYS A 7 -41.50 2.64 -13.84
C LYS A 7 -40.05 2.87 -14.28
N GLY A 8 -39.81 3.84 -15.16
CA GLY A 8 -38.46 4.20 -15.61
C GLY A 8 -37.68 4.90 -14.49
N ASP A 9 -38.36 5.77 -13.74
CA ASP A 9 -37.73 6.55 -12.66
C ASP A 9 -37.36 5.66 -11.47
N ALA A 10 -38.20 4.70 -11.09
CA ALA A 10 -37.86 3.79 -9.99
C ALA A 10 -36.64 2.89 -10.31
N SER A 11 -36.55 2.38 -11.54
CA SER A 11 -35.39 1.57 -11.96
C SER A 11 -34.12 2.41 -12.07
N ASN A 12 -34.22 3.61 -12.64
CA ASN A 12 -33.10 4.55 -12.72
C ASN A 12 -32.63 5.00 -11.34
N MET A 13 -33.57 5.25 -10.42
CA MET A 13 -33.28 5.59 -9.02
C MET A 13 -32.55 4.45 -8.31
N SER A 14 -32.99 3.20 -8.48
CA SER A 14 -32.33 2.01 -7.92
C SER A 14 -30.90 1.88 -8.44
N ARG A 15 -30.69 2.02 -9.76
CA ARG A 15 -29.36 1.94 -10.38
C ARG A 15 -28.44 3.08 -9.90
N PHE A 16 -28.98 4.29 -9.74
CA PHE A 16 -28.23 5.41 -9.19
C PHE A 16 -27.80 5.13 -7.74
N GLN A 17 -28.71 4.61 -6.91
CA GLN A 17 -28.43 4.27 -5.52
C GLN A 17 -27.39 3.14 -5.41
N GLU A 18 -27.49 2.10 -6.24
CA GLU A 18 -26.49 1.04 -6.34
C GLU A 18 -25.12 1.58 -6.76
N ALA A 19 -25.06 2.44 -7.77
CA ALA A 19 -23.82 3.06 -8.21
C ALA A 19 -23.17 3.89 -7.10
N GLN A 20 -23.96 4.66 -6.35
CA GLN A 20 -23.49 5.42 -5.19
C GLN A 20 -22.91 4.53 -4.09
N GLN A 21 -23.58 3.40 -3.80
CA GLN A 21 -23.08 2.44 -2.81
C GLN A 21 -21.78 1.78 -3.24
N GLN A 22 -21.65 1.39 -4.52
CA GLN A 22 -20.40 0.84 -5.04
C GLN A 22 -19.28 1.88 -5.00
N HIS A 23 -19.57 3.13 -5.37
CA HIS A 23 -18.59 4.21 -5.30
C HIS A 23 -18.08 4.43 -3.87
N ALA A 24 -18.98 4.52 -2.89
CA ALA A 24 -18.60 4.65 -1.48
C ALA A 24 -17.75 3.46 -0.99
N LYS A 25 -18.09 2.23 -1.40
CA LYS A 25 -17.32 1.03 -1.06
C LYS A 25 -15.90 1.09 -1.62
N VAL A 26 -15.74 1.48 -2.88
CA VAL A 26 -14.41 1.60 -3.52
C VAL A 26 -13.59 2.68 -2.83
N LEU A 27 -14.18 3.83 -2.48
CA LEU A 27 -13.46 4.89 -1.75
C LEU A 27 -12.92 4.42 -0.40
N ILE A 28 -13.71 3.66 0.37
CA ILE A 28 -13.25 3.09 1.65
C ILE A 28 -12.08 2.12 1.43
N GLN A 29 -12.14 1.31 0.38
CA GLN A 29 -11.07 0.37 0.04
C GLN A 29 -9.79 1.10 -0.39
N GLU A 30 -9.90 2.13 -1.23
CA GLU A 30 -8.78 2.96 -1.64
C GLU A 30 -8.16 3.69 -0.45
N GLU A 31 -8.97 4.28 0.42
CA GLU A 31 -8.49 4.93 1.64
C GLU A 31 -7.70 3.96 2.51
N ALA A 32 -8.23 2.75 2.74
CA ALA A 32 -7.55 1.72 3.51
C ALA A 32 -6.24 1.26 2.84
N PHE A 33 -6.26 1.07 1.52
CA PHE A 33 -5.09 0.71 0.73
C PHE A 33 -3.99 1.76 0.84
N TRP A 34 -4.32 3.04 0.63
CA TRP A 34 -3.36 4.13 0.71
C TRP A 34 -2.84 4.34 2.12
N ARG A 35 -3.68 4.17 3.15
CA ARG A 35 -3.26 4.22 4.56
C ARG A 35 -2.25 3.13 4.92
N GLN A 36 -2.48 1.91 4.44
CA GLN A 36 -1.53 0.79 4.61
C GLN A 36 -0.23 1.04 3.84
N ARG A 37 -0.33 1.47 2.58
CA ARG A 37 0.83 1.73 1.71
C ARG A 37 1.73 2.85 2.23
N ALA A 38 1.12 3.91 2.76
CA ALA A 38 1.84 5.01 3.41
C ALA A 38 2.48 4.59 4.75
N LYS A 39 2.25 3.37 5.24
CA LYS A 39 2.66 2.90 6.57
C LYS A 39 2.28 3.90 7.66
N MET A 40 1.11 4.52 7.55
CA MET A 40 0.68 5.60 8.44
C MET A 40 0.67 5.17 9.92
N HIS A 41 0.45 3.87 10.19
CA HIS A 41 0.55 3.32 11.54
C HIS A 41 1.96 3.45 12.16
N TRP A 42 3.03 3.49 11.35
CA TRP A 42 4.39 3.77 11.84
C TRP A 42 4.58 5.23 12.23
N LEU A 43 3.78 6.17 11.72
CA LEU A 43 3.85 7.55 12.20
C LEU A 43 3.18 7.67 13.58
N LYS A 44 2.10 6.92 13.81
CA LYS A 44 1.41 6.88 15.12
C LYS A 44 2.20 6.12 16.18
N ASP A 45 2.78 4.97 15.81
CA ASP A 45 3.47 4.07 16.74
C ASP A 45 4.99 4.25 16.75
N GLY A 46 5.57 4.88 15.73
CA GLY A 46 7.02 4.98 15.50
C GLY A 46 7.68 6.23 16.04
N ASP A 47 6.93 7.19 16.59
CA ASP A 47 7.50 8.26 17.43
C ASP A 47 7.77 7.78 18.87
N LEU A 48 7.27 6.60 19.23
CA LEU A 48 7.66 5.91 20.44
C LEU A 48 8.84 4.99 20.09
N ASN A 49 10.01 5.27 20.67
CA ASN A 49 11.20 4.40 20.68
C ASN A 49 10.93 3.09 21.46
N THR A 50 9.90 2.36 21.05
CA THR A 50 9.48 1.13 21.70
C THR A 50 10.47 0.01 21.40
N LYS A 51 10.57 -0.96 22.31
CA LYS A 51 11.35 -2.18 22.10
C LYS A 51 10.93 -2.91 20.82
N PHE A 52 9.63 -2.92 20.50
CA PHE A 52 9.10 -3.54 19.28
C PHE A 52 9.61 -2.86 18.00
N PHE A 53 9.68 -1.53 17.99
CA PHE A 53 10.24 -0.77 16.86
C PHE A 53 11.71 -1.15 16.62
N HIS A 54 12.55 -1.11 17.66
CA HIS A 54 13.96 -1.47 17.54
C HIS A 54 14.16 -2.94 17.12
N MET A 55 13.35 -3.87 17.64
CA MET A 55 13.37 -5.27 17.22
C MET A 55 13.00 -5.42 15.74
N SER A 56 11.94 -4.75 15.29
CA SER A 56 11.48 -4.79 13.89
C SER A 56 12.49 -4.14 12.94
N ALA A 57 13.08 -3.02 13.33
CA ALA A 57 14.11 -2.33 12.56
C ALA A 57 15.37 -3.20 12.43
N THR A 58 15.84 -3.79 13.55
CA THR A 58 16.97 -4.73 13.57
C THR A 58 16.70 -5.94 12.69
N ALA A 59 15.50 -6.54 12.78
CA ALA A 59 15.13 -7.69 11.95
C ALA A 59 15.18 -7.34 10.45
N ARG A 60 14.66 -6.18 10.06
CA ARG A 60 14.76 -5.71 8.66
C ARG A 60 16.18 -5.41 8.24
N ALA A 61 16.98 -4.79 9.10
CA ALA A 61 18.39 -4.53 8.83
C ALA A 61 19.15 -5.83 8.59
N LYS A 62 18.88 -6.87 9.38
CA LYS A 62 19.46 -8.21 9.18
C LYS A 62 19.08 -8.81 7.83
N VAL A 63 17.81 -8.72 7.43
CA VAL A 63 17.34 -9.23 6.12
C VAL A 63 17.92 -8.45 4.95
N LYS A 64 18.08 -7.13 5.10
CA LYS A 64 18.61 -6.25 4.04
C LYS A 64 20.13 -6.18 4.02
N LYS A 65 20.81 -6.82 4.96
CA LYS A 65 22.27 -6.80 5.02
C LYS A 65 22.81 -7.59 3.84
N ILE A 66 23.47 -6.89 2.93
CA ILE A 66 24.28 -7.53 1.88
C ILE A 66 25.53 -8.05 2.57
N GLU A 67 25.73 -9.37 2.58
CA GLU A 67 26.89 -9.98 3.24
C GLU A 67 28.14 -9.91 2.36
N LYS A 68 27.97 -10.16 1.06
CA LYS A 68 29.04 -10.20 0.05
C LYS A 68 28.47 -9.80 -1.30
N LEU A 69 29.29 -9.16 -2.12
CA LEU A 69 28.99 -8.90 -3.52
C LEU A 69 29.79 -9.90 -4.36
N MET A 70 29.19 -10.44 -5.42
CA MET A 70 29.85 -11.33 -6.37
C MET A 70 29.79 -10.72 -7.76
N ASN A 71 30.88 -10.84 -8.52
CA ASN A 71 30.92 -10.48 -9.93
C ASN A 71 30.34 -11.61 -10.81
N ASP A 72 30.28 -11.38 -12.12
CA ASP A 72 29.77 -12.37 -13.10
C ASP A 72 30.64 -13.64 -13.18
N GLU A 73 31.86 -13.59 -12.62
CA GLU A 73 32.81 -14.70 -12.55
C GLU A 73 32.73 -15.48 -11.21
N ASN A 74 31.71 -15.21 -10.38
CA ASN A 74 31.50 -15.79 -9.05
C ASN A 74 32.60 -15.48 -8.02
N GLU A 75 33.41 -14.45 -8.24
CA GLU A 75 34.40 -13.99 -7.28
C GLU A 75 33.81 -12.99 -6.30
N ILE A 76 34.14 -13.13 -5.02
CA ILE A 76 33.69 -12.20 -3.98
C ILE A 76 34.46 -10.88 -4.13
N VAL A 77 33.73 -9.83 -4.48
CA VAL A 77 34.29 -8.49 -4.62
C VAL A 77 34.37 -7.83 -3.25
N THR A 78 35.58 -7.68 -2.73
CA THR A 78 35.86 -7.00 -1.46
C THR A 78 36.39 -5.58 -1.63
N GLU A 79 36.80 -5.22 -2.86
CA GLU A 79 37.41 -3.93 -3.17
C GLU A 79 36.49 -3.08 -4.04
N GLN A 80 36.42 -1.79 -3.75
CA GLN A 80 35.59 -0.80 -4.44
C GLN A 80 36.29 -0.28 -5.71
N GLN A 81 36.89 -1.18 -6.49
CA GLN A 81 37.51 -0.79 -7.76
C GLN A 81 36.43 -0.88 -8.85
N ASN A 82 36.02 0.27 -9.39
CA ASN A 82 35.02 0.44 -10.47
C ASN A 82 33.54 0.62 -10.06
N LEU A 83 33.24 1.46 -9.07
CA LEU A 83 31.97 2.21 -9.13
C LEU A 83 32.23 3.43 -10.02
N GLU A 84 32.06 3.26 -11.34
CA GLU A 84 31.95 4.41 -12.24
C GLU A 84 30.66 5.17 -11.90
N GLU A 85 30.75 6.52 -11.91
CA GLU A 85 29.64 7.45 -11.62
C GLU A 85 28.47 7.33 -12.60
#